data_AF-A0AAV3PFW8-F1
#
_entry.id   AF-A0AAV3PFW8-F1
#
_cell.length_a   1.000
_cell.length_b   1.000
_cell.length_c   1.000
_cell.angle_alpha   90.00
_cell.angle_beta   90.00
_cell.angle_gamma   90.00
#
_symmetry.space_group_name_H-M   'P 1'
#
loop_
_entity.id
_entity.type
_entity.pdbx_description
1 polymer ?
#
loop_
_entity_poly.entity_id
_entity_poly.type
_entity_poly.pdbx_seq_one_letter_code
_entity_poly.pdbx_strand_id
1 'polypeptide(L)'
;MPDNQGTITYHGLVEINKHHDARIKVTVHNKSKDANLHIKDVVGYVQVGKHRLDQTVDCHKRVEPRKSIHLDLVVHLPEHVRGVSNARIGLIIPNCGHVTITGQT
;
A
#
# COMPACT_ATOMS: atom_id res chain seq x y z
N MET A 1 9.44 0.50 25.80
CA MET A 1 10.18 0.38 24.52
C MET A 1 9.65 1.47 23.62
N PRO A 2 10.46 2.34 23.00
CA PRO A 2 9.93 3.26 22.01
C PRO A 2 9.45 2.40 20.83
N ASP A 3 8.15 2.40 20.58
CA ASP A 3 7.59 1.80 19.38
C ASP A 3 8.30 2.41 18.19
N ASN A 4 9.14 1.63 17.51
CA ASN A 4 9.71 2.02 16.22
C ASN A 4 8.53 2.04 15.22
N GLN A 5 7.75 3.12 15.27
CA GLN A 5 6.67 3.46 14.35
C GLN A 5 7.29 3.91 13.02
N GLY A 6 8.01 3.01 12.38
CA GLY A 6 8.47 3.22 11.01
C GLY A 6 7.29 3.13 10.07
N THR A 7 7.14 4.12 9.20
CA THR A 7 6.20 4.10 8.09
C THR A 7 6.92 3.58 6.85
N ILE A 8 6.33 2.61 6.15
CA ILE A 8 6.85 2.15 4.86
C ILE A 8 5.90 2.59 3.76
N THR A 9 6.48 3.19 2.72
CA THR A 9 5.74 3.62 1.53
C THR A 9 6.18 2.83 0.31
N TYR A 10 5.22 2.24 -0.41
CA TYR A 10 5.41 1.68 -1.73
C TYR A 10 4.83 2.64 -2.78
N HIS A 11 5.50 2.74 -3.94
CA HIS A 11 5.06 3.55 -5.07
C HIS A 11 5.09 2.70 -6.34
N GLY A 12 4.06 2.83 -7.18
CA GLY A 12 4.06 2.32 -8.54
C GLY A 12 3.33 3.25 -9.51
N LEU A 13 3.45 2.97 -10.79
CA LEU A 13 2.84 3.75 -11.87
C LEU A 13 1.71 2.92 -12.48
N VAL A 14 0.53 3.53 -12.57
CA VAL A 14 -0.64 2.89 -13.17
C VAL A 14 -1.16 3.77 -14.30
N GLU A 15 -1.47 3.14 -15.43
CA GLU A 15 -2.17 3.76 -16.55
C GLU A 15 -3.68 3.71 -16.28
N ILE A 16 -4.28 4.85 -15.93
CA ILE A 16 -5.70 4.96 -15.56
C ILE A 16 -6.63 4.82 -16.78
N ASN A 17 -6.12 4.96 -18.00
CA ASN A 17 -6.95 5.03 -19.22
C ASN A 17 -7.81 3.78 -19.50
N LYS A 18 -7.52 2.64 -18.88
CA LYS A 18 -8.22 1.38 -19.17
C LYS A 18 -9.03 0.84 -17.99
N HIS A 19 -8.86 1.37 -16.79
CA HIS A 19 -9.38 0.73 -15.57
C HIS A 19 -9.97 1.76 -14.60
N HIS A 20 -11.15 1.42 -14.04
CA HIS A 20 -11.79 2.19 -12.96
C HIS A 20 -11.14 1.95 -11.60
N ASP A 21 -10.39 0.85 -11.49
CA ASP A 21 -9.72 0.44 -10.27
C ASP A 21 -8.23 0.27 -10.55
N ALA A 22 -7.41 0.87 -9.71
CA ALA A 22 -5.98 0.62 -9.70
C ALA A 22 -5.69 -0.45 -8.64
N ARG A 23 -5.19 -1.60 -9.08
CA ARG A 23 -4.82 -2.70 -8.18
C ARG A 23 -3.34 -2.65 -7.90
N ILE A 24 -2.98 -2.78 -6.63
CA ILE A 24 -1.60 -2.95 -6.21
C ILE A 24 -1.50 -4.31 -5.52
N LYS A 25 -0.64 -5.16 -6.04
CA LYS A 25 -0.25 -6.38 -5.35
C LYS A 25 1.04 -6.12 -4.61
N VAL A 26 0.97 -6.07 -3.29
CA VAL A 26 2.17 -5.94 -2.45
C VAL A 26 2.44 -7.23 -1.70
N THR A 27 3.71 -7.58 -1.56
CA THR A 27 4.17 -8.65 -0.68
C THR A 27 4.86 -8.00 0.51
N VAL A 28 4.34 -8.29 1.69
CA VAL A 28 4.86 -7.77 2.95
C VAL A 28 5.66 -8.86 3.63
N HIS A 29 6.96 -8.64 3.78
CA HIS A 29 7.88 -9.57 4.43
C HIS A 29 8.17 -9.11 5.86
N ASN A 30 7.76 -9.89 6.87
CA ASN A 30 8.12 -9.63 8.26
C ASN A 30 9.52 -10.19 8.54
N LYS A 31 10.51 -9.30 8.67
CA LYS A 31 11.90 -9.68 8.97
C LYS A 31 12.15 -9.88 10.47
N SER A 32 11.17 -9.57 11.32
CA SER A 32 11.28 -9.82 12.76
C SER A 32 11.43 -11.31 13.03
N LYS A 33 12.28 -11.63 14.01
CA LYS A 33 12.53 -13.00 14.45
C LYS A 33 11.51 -13.45 15.52
N ASP A 34 11.01 -12.50 16.30
CA ASP A 34 10.29 -12.79 17.55
C ASP A 34 8.95 -12.03 17.66
N ALA A 35 8.68 -11.07 16.77
CA ALA A 35 7.48 -10.23 16.84
C ALA A 35 6.55 -10.45 15.64
N ASN A 36 5.26 -10.61 15.95
CA ASN A 36 4.21 -10.55 14.94
C ASN A 36 4.09 -9.12 14.42
N LEU A 37 3.88 -8.99 13.12
CA LEU A 37 3.55 -7.72 12.51
C LEU A 37 2.03 -7.62 12.37
N HIS A 38 1.47 -6.53 12.87
CA HIS A 38 0.05 -6.23 12.75
C HIS A 38 -0.11 -5.12 11.72
N ILE A 39 -0.55 -5.50 10.53
CA ILE A 39 -0.88 -4.55 9.46
C ILE A 39 -2.33 -4.13 9.69
N LYS A 40 -2.50 -2.85 10.00
CA LYS A 40 -3.78 -2.16 10.18
C LYS A 40 -3.63 -0.74 9.67
N ASP A 41 -4.76 -0.05 9.46
CA ASP A 41 -4.78 1.37 9.13
C ASP A 41 -3.95 1.70 7.86
N VAL A 42 -3.95 0.79 6.87
CA VAL A 42 -3.22 0.96 5.62
C VAL A 42 -3.88 2.08 4.81
N VAL A 43 -3.08 2.99 4.26
CA VAL A 43 -3.57 4.06 3.41
C VAL A 43 -3.06 3.84 1.99
N GLY A 44 -3.96 3.53 1.08
CA GLY A 44 -3.70 3.59 -0.36
C GLY A 44 -3.89 5.01 -0.84
N TYR A 45 -3.09 5.47 -1.79
CA TYR A 45 -3.30 6.78 -2.39
C TYR A 45 -3.07 6.76 -3.88
N VAL A 46 -3.79 7.63 -4.58
CA VAL A 46 -3.61 7.89 -6.00
C VAL A 46 -3.26 9.36 -6.17
N GLN A 47 -2.14 9.60 -6.84
CA GLN A 47 -1.65 10.93 -7.16
C GLN A 47 -1.71 11.15 -8.67
N VAL A 48 -2.47 12.15 -9.07
CA VAL A 48 -2.63 12.63 -10.43
C VAL A 48 -2.17 14.08 -10.52
N GLY A 49 -1.00 14.29 -11.13
CA GLY A 49 -0.37 15.62 -11.15
C GLY A 49 -0.15 16.17 -9.73
N LYS A 50 -0.80 17.29 -9.41
CA LYS A 50 -0.76 17.93 -8.08
C LYS A 50 -1.85 17.44 -7.12
N HIS A 51 -2.83 16.68 -7.61
CA HIS A 51 -3.92 16.18 -6.79
C HIS A 51 -3.57 14.82 -6.22
N ARG A 52 -3.80 14.64 -4.92
CA ARG A 52 -3.64 13.37 -4.21
C ARG A 52 -4.96 13.00 -3.56
N LEU A 53 -5.39 11.78 -3.79
CA LEU A 53 -6.56 11.18 -3.19
C LEU A 53 -6.10 10.05 -2.28
N ASP A 54 -6.27 10.23 -0.97
CA ASP A 54 -6.01 9.21 0.03
C ASP A 54 -7.27 8.37 0.26
N GLN A 55 -7.10 7.06 0.30
CA GLN A 55 -8.14 6.10 0.64
C GLN A 55 -7.62 5.18 1.74
N THR A 56 -8.37 5.14 2.83
CA THR A 56 -8.15 4.10 3.84
C THR A 56 -8.49 2.77 3.22
N VAL A 57 -7.52 1.86 3.19
CA VAL A 57 -7.73 0.49 2.75
C VAL A 57 -7.92 -0.35 3.99
N ASP A 58 -9.13 -0.90 4.12
CA ASP A 58 -9.47 -1.77 5.23
C ASP A 58 -8.66 -3.07 5.11
N CYS A 59 -7.55 -3.13 5.83
CA CYS A 59 -6.59 -4.22 5.79
C CYS A 59 -6.17 -4.57 7.21
N HIS A 60 -6.81 -5.58 7.78
CA HIS A 60 -6.44 -6.18 9.06
C HIS A 60 -5.79 -7.54 8.81
N LYS A 61 -4.46 -7.55 8.75
CA LYS A 61 -3.68 -8.79 8.56
C LYS A 61 -2.55 -8.89 9.56
N ARG A 62 -2.31 -10.11 10.04
CA ARG A 62 -1.19 -10.44 10.89
C ARG A 62 -0.15 -11.22 10.08
N VAL A 63 1.10 -10.80 10.16
CA VAL A 63 2.24 -11.50 9.55
C VAL A 63 3.12 -12.06 10.67
N GLU A 64 3.19 -13.38 10.73
CA GLU A 64 4.05 -14.06 11.71
C GLU A 64 5.54 -13.75 11.47
N PRO A 65 6.40 -13.94 12.49
CA PRO A 65 7.85 -13.75 12.34
C PRO A 65 8.42 -14.57 11.18
N ARG A 66 9.32 -13.96 10.40
CA ARG A 66 9.95 -14.56 9.20
C ARG A 66 8.98 -15.07 8.13
N LYS A 67 7.71 -14.66 8.18
CA LYS A 67 6.71 -14.97 7.14
C LYS A 67 6.47 -13.78 6.24
N SER A 68 5.81 -14.07 5.13
CA SER A 68 5.40 -13.09 4.14
C SER A 68 3.93 -13.28 3.83
N ILE A 69 3.22 -12.20 3.55
CA ILE A 69 1.86 -12.26 3.03
C ILE A 69 1.74 -11.42 1.77
N HIS A 70 0.77 -11.77 0.94
CA HIS A 70 0.36 -10.95 -0.18
C HIS A 70 -0.87 -10.15 0.22
N LEU A 71 -0.85 -8.86 -0.09
CA LEU A 71 -2.01 -7.98 -0.01
C LEU A 71 -2.35 -7.57 -1.44
N ASP A 72 -3.61 -7.84 -1.82
CA ASP A 72 -4.20 -7.33 -3.04
C ASP A 72 -5.08 -6.15 -2.63
N LEU A 73 -4.63 -4.95 -2.99
CA LEU A 73 -5.22 -3.71 -2.54
C LEU A 73 -5.79 -3.01 -3.75
N VAL A 74 -7.08 -2.68 -3.66
CA VAL A 74 -7.80 -2.00 -4.72
C VAL A 74 -7.99 -0.57 -4.28
N VAL A 75 -7.49 0.37 -5.07
CA VAL A 75 -7.77 1.80 -4.88
C VAL A 75 -8.71 2.23 -5.99
N HIS A 76 -9.89 2.68 -5.60
CA HIS A 76 -10.92 3.09 -6.53
C HIS A 76 -10.57 4.45 -7.11
N LEU A 77 -10.60 4.58 -8.44
CA LEU A 77 -10.27 5.86 -9.08
C LEU A 77 -11.55 6.69 -9.23
N PRO A 78 -11.61 7.90 -8.66
CA PRO A 78 -12.78 8.75 -8.82
C PRO A 78 -13.06 9.06 -10.29
N GLU A 79 -14.32 9.28 -10.66
CA GLU A 79 -14.65 9.57 -12.06
C GLU A 79 -13.97 10.82 -12.62
N HIS A 80 -13.62 11.80 -11.78
CA HIS A 80 -12.94 13.04 -12.20
C HIS A 80 -11.46 12.84 -12.59
N VAL A 81 -10.86 11.68 -12.31
CA VAL A 81 -9.51 11.31 -12.81
C VAL A 81 -9.55 10.45 -14.08
N ARG A 82 -10.73 10.26 -14.69
CA ARG A 82 -10.86 9.61 -16.01
C ARG A 82 -10.12 10.40 -17.11
N GLY A 83 -9.44 9.69 -18.00
CA GLY A 83 -8.70 10.27 -19.14
C GLY A 83 -7.30 10.79 -18.80
N VAL A 84 -6.86 10.62 -17.56
CA VAL A 84 -5.48 10.92 -17.15
C VAL A 84 -4.60 9.74 -17.53
N SER A 85 -3.63 9.96 -18.43
CA SER A 85 -2.77 8.87 -18.91
C SER A 85 -1.85 8.28 -17.84
N ASN A 86 -1.47 9.06 -16.82
CA ASN A 86 -0.51 8.62 -15.81
C ASN A 86 -0.95 9.02 -14.40
N ALA A 87 -1.05 8.04 -13.51
CA ALA A 87 -1.16 8.27 -12.09
C ALA A 87 -0.10 7.50 -11.31
N ARG A 88 0.37 8.09 -10.23
CA ARG A 88 1.18 7.39 -9.24
C ARG A 88 0.24 6.82 -8.22
N ILE A 89 0.27 5.52 -8.04
CA ILE A 89 -0.39 4.88 -6.93
C ILE A 89 0.65 4.55 -5.87
N GLY A 90 0.28 4.64 -4.60
CA GLY A 90 1.14 4.17 -3.53
C GLY A 90 0.37 3.63 -2.35
N LEU A 91 1.12 2.99 -1.47
CA LEU A 91 0.61 2.37 -0.27
C LEU A 91 1.47 2.77 0.91
N ILE A 92 0.82 3.21 1.99
CA ILE A 92 1.44 3.56 3.25
C ILE A 92 1.01 2.54 4.28
N ILE A 93 1.97 1.80 4.83
CA ILE A 93 1.72 0.91 5.96
C ILE A 93 2.38 1.52 7.21
N PRO A 94 1.58 2.04 8.15
CA PRO A 94 2.10 2.55 9.41
C PRO A 94 2.53 1.39 10.33
N ASN A 95 3.42 1.67 11.29
CA ASN A 95 3.82 0.74 12.35
C ASN A 95 4.53 -0.55 11.87
N CYS A 96 5.38 -0.43 10.83
CA CYS A 96 6.04 -1.56 10.16
C CYS A 96 7.57 -1.57 10.28
N GLY A 97 8.13 -1.24 11.46
CA GLY A 97 9.57 -0.97 11.65
C GLY A 97 10.60 -2.05 11.21
N HIS A 98 10.21 -3.30 10.94
CA HIS A 98 11.10 -4.39 10.47
C HIS A 98 10.54 -5.13 9.25
N VAL A 99 10.12 -4.37 8.24
CA VAL A 99 9.38 -4.91 7.12
C VAL A 99 10.03 -4.53 5.80
N THR A 100 9.89 -5.39 4.79
CA THR A 100 10.22 -5.05 3.41
C THR A 100 8.98 -5.26 2.56
N ILE A 101 8.65 -4.27 1.74
CA ILE A 101 7.50 -4.31 0.84
C ILE A 101 8.03 -4.35 -0.58
N THR A 102 7.62 -5.36 -1.33
CA THR A 102 7.76 -5.40 -2.79
C THR A 102 6.38 -5.28 -3.39
N GLY A 103 6.24 -4.60 -4.51
CA GLY A 103 4.93 -4.44 -5.13
C GLY A 103 5.01 -4.50 -6.65
N GLN A 104 3.92 -4.97 -7.22
CA GLN A 104 3.63 -4.91 -8.64
C GLN A 104 2.32 -4.12 -8.80
N THR A 105 2.36 -3.13 -9.66
CA THR A 105 1.21 -2.37 -10.14
C THR A 105 0.76 -2.89 -11.48
#